data_AF-A0A543CI44-F1
#
_entry.id   AF-A0A543CI44-F1
#
_cell.length_a   1.000
_cell.length_b   1.000
_cell.length_c   1.000
_cell.angle_alpha   90.00
_cell.angle_beta   90.00
_cell.angle_gamma   90.00
#
_symmetry.space_group_name_H-M   'P 1'
#
loop_
_entity.id
_entity.type
_entity.pdbx_description
1 polymer ?
#
loop_
_entity_poly.entity_id
_entity_poly.type
_entity_poly.pdbx_seq_one_letter_code
_entity_poly.pdbx_strand_id
1 'polypeptide(L)'
;MTIFRDHLFKMCEQAVDAVIRARSDLRDAMDKHEDTALAAAMDQAAHTVPYARWWIDLTRTIEHGGLDPMIALTNARTAARQSLLQSGQPIPNRSWFTIAQSHATAEATRRFYHDTAIFNVEAITGPGPSAPSITGPAYPTPPRTTATPPHQATHPAWRPAINPGPVLRPHPGPDTPLDPNRW
;
A
#
# COMPACT_ATOMS: atom_id res chain seq x y z
N MET A 1 10.84 -25.51 -2.57
CA MET A 1 10.48 -24.13 -2.21
C MET A 1 9.05 -23.77 -2.64
N THR A 2 8.13 -24.74 -2.71
CA THR A 2 6.74 -24.58 -3.19
C THR A 2 5.76 -24.27 -2.06
N ILE A 3 5.92 -24.89 -0.89
CA ILE A 3 5.00 -24.75 0.26
C ILE A 3 4.85 -23.28 0.71
N PHE A 4 5.95 -22.54 0.81
CA PHE A 4 5.90 -21.13 1.22
C PHE A 4 5.24 -20.25 0.16
N ARG A 5 5.52 -20.51 -1.13
CA ARG A 5 4.81 -19.87 -2.24
C ARG A 5 3.31 -20.14 -2.10
N ASP A 6 2.91 -21.41 -2.05
CA ASP A 6 1.50 -21.82 -1.98
C ASP A 6 0.77 -21.17 -0.79
N HIS A 7 1.46 -21.00 0.35
CA HIS A 7 0.91 -20.28 1.49
C HIS A 7 0.61 -18.80 1.18
N LEU A 8 1.53 -18.06 0.53
CA LEU A 8 1.29 -16.67 0.12
C LEU A 8 0.13 -16.55 -0.88
N PHE A 9 -0.01 -17.53 -1.79
CA PHE A 9 -1.13 -17.58 -2.73
C PHE A 9 -2.45 -17.82 -2.02
N LYS A 10 -2.49 -18.74 -1.05
CA LYS A 10 -3.66 -18.96 -0.21
C LYS A 10 -4.07 -17.71 0.57
N MET A 11 -3.11 -16.94 1.09
CA MET A 11 -3.40 -15.66 1.76
C MET A 11 -4.00 -14.64 0.78
N CYS A 12 -3.52 -14.62 -0.47
CA CYS A 12 -4.08 -13.77 -1.53
C CYS A 12 -5.52 -14.18 -1.88
N GLU A 13 -5.79 -15.47 -2.07
CA GLU A 13 -7.15 -16.00 -2.31
C GLU A 13 -8.12 -15.59 -1.20
N GLN A 14 -7.72 -15.78 0.06
CA GLN A 14 -8.54 -15.38 1.22
C GLN A 14 -8.84 -13.87 1.23
N ALA A 15 -7.86 -13.05 0.87
CA ALA A 15 -8.04 -11.60 0.79
C ALA A 15 -8.97 -11.20 -0.37
N VAL A 16 -8.85 -11.86 -1.53
CA VAL A 16 -9.74 -11.64 -2.69
C VAL A 16 -11.17 -12.07 -2.37
N ASP A 17 -11.37 -13.23 -1.74
CA ASP A 17 -12.68 -13.69 -1.30
C ASP A 17 -13.34 -12.71 -0.32
N ALA A 18 -12.54 -12.13 0.59
CA ALA A 18 -13.02 -11.10 1.49
C ALA A 18 -13.47 -9.83 0.75
N VAL A 19 -12.76 -9.44 -0.32
CA VAL A 19 -13.19 -8.32 -1.19
C VAL A 19 -14.49 -8.64 -1.91
N ILE A 20 -14.63 -9.84 -2.45
CA ILE A 20 -15.86 -10.27 -3.14
C ILE A 20 -17.05 -10.18 -2.19
N ARG A 21 -16.92 -10.72 -0.98
CA ARG A 21 -17.96 -10.62 0.06
C ARG A 21 -18.27 -9.17 0.41
N ALA A 22 -17.27 -8.36 0.75
CA ALA A 22 -17.48 -6.96 1.12
C ALA A 22 -18.16 -6.14 0.01
N ARG A 23 -17.86 -6.43 -1.26
CA ARG A 23 -18.53 -5.78 -2.41
C ARG A 23 -19.96 -6.26 -2.60
N SER A 24 -20.23 -7.54 -2.36
CA SER A 24 -21.60 -8.08 -2.35
C SER A 24 -22.43 -7.42 -1.25
N ASP A 25 -21.90 -7.37 -0.04
CA ASP A 25 -22.57 -6.75 1.12
C ASP A 25 -22.87 -5.27 0.85
N LEU A 26 -21.92 -4.54 0.24
CA LEU A 26 -22.13 -3.14 -0.16
C LEU A 26 -23.24 -3.00 -1.20
N ARG A 27 -23.27 -3.86 -2.22
CA ARG A 27 -24.33 -3.86 -3.23
C ARG A 27 -25.69 -4.12 -2.60
N ASP A 28 -25.78 -5.14 -1.75
CA ASP A 28 -27.03 -5.50 -1.08
C ASP A 28 -27.52 -4.36 -0.16
N ALA A 29 -26.61 -3.66 0.52
CA ALA A 29 -26.94 -2.50 1.34
C ALA A 29 -27.43 -1.30 0.50
N MET A 30 -26.83 -1.07 -0.67
CA MET A 30 -27.30 -0.06 -1.63
C MET A 30 -28.69 -0.38 -2.16
N ASP A 31 -28.96 -1.64 -2.49
CA ASP A 31 -30.25 -2.10 -3.03
C ASP A 31 -31.38 -2.04 -1.98
N LYS A 32 -31.06 -2.21 -0.69
CA LYS A 32 -32.03 -2.15 0.42
C LYS A 32 -32.30 -0.74 0.95
N HIS A 33 -31.52 0.27 0.53
CA HIS A 33 -31.63 1.66 0.98
C HIS A 33 -31.57 1.84 2.52
N GLU A 34 -30.82 0.97 3.21
CA GLU A 34 -30.62 1.05 4.66
C GLU A 34 -29.34 1.83 4.97
N ASP A 35 -29.47 3.10 5.38
CA ASP A 35 -28.33 4.03 5.57
C ASP A 35 -27.25 3.50 6.53
N THR A 36 -27.65 2.82 7.60
CA THR A 36 -26.72 2.28 8.60
C THR A 36 -25.96 1.05 8.10
N ALA A 37 -26.65 0.15 7.38
CA ALA A 37 -26.01 -1.00 6.73
C ALA A 37 -25.07 -0.54 5.60
N LEU A 38 -25.46 0.50 4.87
CA LEU A 38 -24.66 1.09 3.81
C LEU A 38 -23.35 1.67 4.35
N ALA A 39 -23.39 2.45 5.43
CA ALA A 39 -22.19 3.01 6.04
C ALA A 39 -21.21 1.93 6.50
N ALA A 40 -21.70 0.87 7.15
CA ALA A 40 -20.87 -0.25 7.59
C ALA A 40 -20.25 -1.02 6.41
N ALA A 41 -21.04 -1.29 5.36
CA ALA A 41 -20.54 -1.98 4.18
C ALA A 41 -19.52 -1.14 3.39
N MET A 42 -19.72 0.18 3.33
CA MET A 42 -18.76 1.11 2.74
C MET A 42 -17.43 1.10 3.51
N ASP A 43 -17.48 1.15 4.84
CA ASP A 43 -16.28 1.10 5.69
C ASP A 43 -15.53 -0.23 5.52
N GLN A 44 -16.25 -1.35 5.54
CA GLN A 44 -15.66 -2.67 5.32
C GLN A 44 -15.00 -2.80 3.94
N ALA A 45 -15.67 -2.34 2.88
CA ALA A 45 -15.11 -2.33 1.53
C ALA A 45 -13.89 -1.40 1.42
N ALA A 46 -13.93 -0.23 2.08
CA ALA A 46 -12.85 0.73 2.08
C ALA A 46 -11.56 0.18 2.69
N HIS A 47 -11.64 -0.71 3.68
CA HIS A 47 -10.47 -1.35 4.31
C HIS A 47 -10.05 -2.65 3.63
N THR A 48 -11.01 -3.46 3.15
CA THR A 48 -10.72 -4.79 2.61
C THR A 48 -10.05 -4.74 1.24
N VAL A 49 -10.49 -3.81 0.38
CA VAL A 49 -9.93 -3.63 -0.98
C VAL A 49 -8.44 -3.25 -0.96
N PRO A 50 -7.99 -2.21 -0.25
CA PRO A 50 -6.56 -1.86 -0.21
C PRO A 50 -5.70 -2.93 0.47
N TYR A 51 -6.26 -3.70 1.42
CA TYR A 51 -5.53 -4.81 2.03
C TYR A 51 -5.28 -5.94 1.02
N ALA A 52 -6.30 -6.38 0.29
CA ALA A 52 -6.15 -7.42 -0.74
C ALA A 52 -5.18 -7.01 -1.86
N ARG A 53 -5.10 -5.71 -2.17
CA ARG A 53 -4.18 -5.19 -3.18
C ARG A 53 -2.72 -5.50 -2.84
N TRP A 54 -2.31 -5.43 -1.59
CA TRP A 54 -0.94 -5.79 -1.19
C TRP A 54 -0.62 -7.27 -1.50
N TRP A 55 -1.56 -8.17 -1.25
CA TRP A 55 -1.42 -9.60 -1.55
C TRP A 55 -1.44 -9.89 -3.07
N ILE A 56 -2.31 -9.21 -3.82
CA ILE A 56 -2.37 -9.32 -5.28
C ILE A 56 -1.06 -8.85 -5.91
N ASP A 57 -0.55 -7.69 -5.50
CA ASP A 57 0.66 -7.14 -6.09
C ASP A 57 1.88 -7.99 -5.69
N LEU A 58 1.94 -8.54 -4.46
CA LEU A 58 2.94 -9.53 -4.05
C LEU A 58 2.90 -10.79 -4.93
N THR A 59 1.75 -11.45 -5.04
CA THR A 59 1.62 -12.69 -5.83
C THR A 59 1.90 -12.45 -7.31
N ARG A 60 1.46 -11.31 -7.86
CA ARG A 60 1.81 -10.89 -9.23
C ARG A 60 3.32 -10.80 -9.45
N THR A 61 4.07 -10.24 -8.49
CA THR A 61 5.55 -10.19 -8.60
C THR A 61 6.20 -11.57 -8.57
N ILE A 62 5.59 -12.55 -7.90
CA ILE A 62 6.08 -13.93 -7.88
C ILE A 62 5.75 -14.63 -9.21
N GLU A 63 4.50 -14.56 -9.70
CA GLU A 63 4.08 -15.28 -10.91
C GLU A 63 4.71 -14.69 -12.18
N HIS A 64 4.61 -13.38 -12.35
CA HIS A 64 5.00 -12.72 -13.59
C HIS A 64 6.40 -12.11 -13.52
N GLY A 65 6.85 -11.74 -12.32
CA GLY A 65 8.20 -11.23 -12.12
C GLY A 65 9.25 -12.33 -11.93
N GLY A 66 8.83 -13.59 -11.72
CA GLY A 66 9.73 -14.72 -11.47
C GLY A 66 10.57 -14.56 -10.21
N LEU A 67 10.18 -13.65 -9.30
CA LEU A 67 10.90 -13.38 -8.07
C LEU A 67 10.74 -14.55 -7.09
N ASP A 68 11.81 -14.86 -6.38
CA ASP A 68 11.74 -15.76 -5.24
C ASP A 68 10.69 -15.25 -4.23
N PRO A 69 9.79 -16.11 -3.71
CA PRO A 69 8.73 -15.72 -2.80
C PRO A 69 9.21 -14.96 -1.54
N MET A 70 10.37 -15.31 -0.98
CA MET A 70 10.91 -14.61 0.20
C MET A 70 11.41 -13.21 -0.17
N ILE A 71 12.07 -13.08 -1.32
CA ILE A 71 12.54 -11.79 -1.84
C ILE A 71 11.34 -10.89 -2.16
N ALA A 72 10.32 -11.43 -2.83
CA ALA A 72 9.09 -10.71 -3.15
C ALA A 72 8.39 -10.19 -1.88
N LEU A 73 8.26 -11.04 -0.85
CA LEU A 73 7.67 -10.65 0.43
C LEU A 73 8.49 -9.56 1.14
N THR A 74 9.81 -9.70 1.17
CA THR A 74 10.72 -8.71 1.79
C THR A 74 10.61 -7.35 1.10
N ASN A 75 10.53 -7.35 -0.23
CA ASN A 75 10.33 -6.14 -1.02
C ASN A 75 8.96 -5.51 -0.74
N ALA A 76 7.89 -6.30 -0.71
CA ALA A 76 6.55 -5.81 -0.40
C ALA A 76 6.46 -5.22 1.03
N ARG A 77 7.10 -5.87 2.02
CA ARG A 77 7.20 -5.35 3.40
C ARG A 77 7.96 -4.03 3.47
N THR A 78 9.07 -3.93 2.73
CA THR A 78 9.86 -2.69 2.65
C THR A 78 9.04 -1.57 2.04
N ALA A 79 8.30 -1.86 0.96
CA ALA A 79 7.39 -0.91 0.33
C ALA A 79 6.25 -0.48 1.28
N ALA A 80 5.66 -1.41 2.01
CA ALA A 80 4.64 -1.10 3.02
C ALA A 80 5.19 -0.18 4.12
N ARG A 81 6.37 -0.49 4.65
CA ARG A 81 7.07 0.38 5.62
C ARG A 81 7.32 1.78 5.06
N GLN A 82 7.84 1.88 3.84
CA GLN A 82 8.09 3.17 3.19
C GLN A 82 6.79 3.96 2.99
N SER A 83 5.70 3.32 2.56
CA SER A 83 4.40 3.97 2.41
C SER A 83 3.87 4.54 3.74
N LEU A 84 4.10 3.85 4.87
CA LEU A 84 3.71 4.33 6.19
C LEU A 84 4.54 5.52 6.68
N LEU A 85 5.82 5.60 6.27
CA LEU A 85 6.68 6.75 6.58
C LEU A 85 6.34 7.96 5.69
N GLN A 86 5.91 7.71 4.46
CA GLN A 86 5.56 8.75 3.48
C GLN A 86 4.10 9.22 3.59
N SER A 87 3.23 8.52 4.33
CA SER A 87 1.88 8.99 4.65
C SER A 87 1.93 10.13 5.68
N GLY A 88 2.59 11.21 5.30
CA GLY A 88 2.80 12.41 6.10
C GLY A 88 1.81 13.50 5.69
N GLN A 89 0.89 13.77 6.62
CA GLN A 89 -0.05 14.89 6.69
C GLN A 89 -1.16 14.94 5.62
N PRO A 90 -2.43 15.17 6.03
CA PRO A 90 -3.50 15.45 5.10
C PRO A 90 -3.18 16.72 4.31
N ILE A 91 -3.22 16.62 2.99
CA ILE A 91 -3.06 17.77 2.10
C ILE A 91 -4.27 18.68 2.32
N PRO A 92 -4.09 19.97 2.69
CA PRO A 92 -5.20 20.89 2.87
C PRO A 92 -6.03 20.98 1.58
N ASN A 93 -7.35 21.18 1.73
CA ASN A 93 -8.35 21.24 0.66
C ASN A 93 -8.66 19.93 -0.08
N ARG A 94 -8.33 18.76 0.48
CA ARG A 94 -8.86 17.48 -0.03
C ARG A 94 -10.27 17.19 0.49
N SER A 95 -11.07 16.49 -0.32
CA SER A 95 -12.40 16.03 0.09
C SER A 95 -12.31 15.03 1.24
N TRP A 96 -13.33 15.02 2.11
CA TRP A 96 -13.44 14.07 3.23
C TRP A 96 -13.35 12.61 2.78
N PHE A 97 -13.90 12.29 1.60
CA PHE A 97 -13.75 10.98 0.98
C PHE A 97 -12.29 10.60 0.73
N THR A 98 -11.49 11.55 0.22
CA THR A 98 -10.07 11.31 -0.05
C THR A 98 -9.29 11.12 1.25
N ILE A 99 -9.65 11.86 2.30
CA ILE A 99 -9.07 11.71 3.64
C ILE A 99 -9.39 10.32 4.20
N ALA A 100 -10.67 9.91 4.17
CA ALA A 100 -11.10 8.58 4.63
C ALA A 100 -10.41 7.45 3.85
N GLN A 101 -10.32 7.55 2.52
CA GLN A 101 -9.62 6.57 1.70
C GLN A 101 -8.12 6.48 2.04
N SER A 102 -7.48 7.63 2.31
CA SER A 102 -6.07 7.66 2.71
C SER A 102 -5.86 6.99 4.07
N HIS A 103 -6.80 7.17 5.02
CA HIS A 103 -6.77 6.50 6.31
C HIS A 103 -6.92 4.99 6.15
N ALA A 104 -7.93 4.54 5.41
CA ALA A 104 -8.18 3.12 5.16
C ALA A 104 -6.99 2.45 4.44
N THR A 105 -6.33 3.17 3.52
CA THR A 105 -5.11 2.69 2.84
C THR A 105 -3.93 2.57 3.81
N ALA A 106 -3.73 3.55 4.69
CA ALA A 106 -2.69 3.50 5.71
C ALA A 106 -2.94 2.35 6.69
N GLU A 107 -4.17 2.14 7.14
CA GLU A 107 -4.55 1.05 8.02
C GLU A 107 -4.38 -0.32 7.37
N ALA A 108 -4.82 -0.49 6.12
CA ALA A 108 -4.58 -1.70 5.34
C ALA A 108 -3.07 -2.00 5.19
N THR A 109 -2.26 -0.95 5.01
CA THR A 109 -0.80 -1.08 4.91
C THR A 109 -0.18 -1.51 6.24
N ARG A 110 -0.63 -0.94 7.37
CA ARG A 110 -0.22 -1.37 8.72
C ARG A 110 -0.59 -2.84 8.93
N ARG A 111 -1.83 -3.22 8.61
CA ARG A 111 -2.32 -4.59 8.75
C ARG A 111 -1.47 -5.57 7.94
N PHE A 112 -1.23 -5.28 6.65
CA PHE A 112 -0.37 -6.12 5.81
C PHE A 112 1.05 -6.24 6.38
N TYR A 113 1.66 -5.13 6.83
CA TYR A 113 2.99 -5.14 7.43
C TYR A 113 3.05 -5.97 8.72
N HIS A 114 2.02 -5.91 9.56
CA HIS A 114 1.94 -6.72 10.79
C HIS A 114 1.68 -8.20 10.49
N ASP A 115 0.69 -8.51 9.65
CA ASP A 115 0.34 -9.90 9.31
C ASP A 115 1.51 -10.64 8.67
N THR A 116 2.35 -9.94 7.92
CA THR A 116 3.52 -10.54 7.27
C THR A 116 4.76 -10.60 8.16
N ALA A 117 4.72 -10.05 9.38
CA ALA A 117 5.87 -10.02 10.28
C ALA A 117 6.25 -11.41 10.81
N ILE A 118 5.28 -12.33 10.83
CA ILE A 118 5.49 -13.73 11.21
C ILE A 118 6.41 -14.49 10.23
N PHE A 119 6.60 -13.95 9.02
CA PHE A 119 7.45 -14.54 7.99
C PHE A 119 8.87 -13.92 7.96
N ASN A 120 9.24 -13.11 8.96
CA ASN A 120 10.49 -12.35 8.94
C ASN A 120 11.72 -13.28 9.05
N VAL A 121 12.63 -13.16 8.07
CA VAL A 121 13.85 -13.97 7.93
C VAL A 121 14.93 -13.57 8.93
N GLU A 122 14.90 -12.35 9.49
CA GLU A 122 15.89 -11.95 10.51
C GLU A 122 15.87 -12.84 11.76
N ALA A 123 14.73 -13.47 12.07
CA ALA A 123 14.61 -14.49 13.10
C ALA A 123 15.17 -15.87 12.68
N ILE A 124 15.34 -16.09 11.38
CA ILE A 124 15.80 -17.34 10.76
C ILE A 124 17.30 -17.29 10.43
N THR A 125 17.84 -16.12 10.07
CA THR A 125 19.28 -15.93 9.79
C THR A 125 20.11 -15.49 10.99
N GLY A 126 19.46 -15.06 12.08
CA GLY A 126 20.13 -14.50 13.25
C GLY A 126 20.92 -13.23 12.94
N PRO A 127 21.27 -12.42 13.95
CA PRO A 127 22.39 -11.51 13.81
C PRO A 127 23.64 -12.37 13.64
N GLY A 128 24.27 -12.32 12.45
CA GLY A 128 25.60 -12.90 12.28
C GLY A 128 26.52 -12.41 13.40
N PRO A 129 27.45 -13.24 13.91
CA PRO A 129 28.26 -12.88 15.07
C PRO A 129 28.98 -11.57 14.77
N SER A 130 28.52 -10.51 15.43
CA SER A 130 29.27 -9.26 15.51
C SER A 130 30.54 -9.61 16.27
N ALA A 131 31.64 -9.77 15.54
CA ALA A 131 32.95 -9.99 16.15
C ALA A 131 33.19 -8.83 17.14
N PRO A 132 33.65 -9.12 18.37
CA PRO A 132 33.91 -8.06 19.34
C PRO A 132 35.02 -7.16 18.80
N SER A 133 34.69 -5.91 18.52
CA SER A 133 35.67 -4.87 18.21
C SER A 133 36.62 -4.71 19.40
N ILE A 134 37.88 -5.10 19.21
CA ILE A 134 38.95 -4.90 20.16
C ILE A 134 39.18 -3.39 20.32
N THR A 135 38.90 -2.87 21.50
CA THR A 135 39.20 -1.49 21.92
C THR A 135 40.71 -1.34 22.10
N GLY A 136 41.37 -0.65 21.18
CA GLY A 136 42.76 -0.19 21.30
C GLY A 136 42.86 1.33 21.08
N PRO A 137 43.84 2.04 21.68
CA PRO A 137 43.76 3.48 21.92
C PRO A 137 44.13 4.36 20.72
N ALA A 138 43.70 5.61 20.83
CA ALA A 138 43.59 6.66 19.82
C ALA A 138 44.85 7.05 19.03
N TYR A 139 44.65 7.39 17.75
CA TYR A 139 45.45 8.36 16.98
C TYR A 139 44.53 9.18 16.05
N PRO A 140 44.79 10.50 15.83
CA PRO A 140 43.86 11.38 15.09
C PRO A 140 44.20 11.59 13.59
N THR A 141 43.14 11.76 12.78
CA THR A 141 43.03 12.39 11.43
C THR A 141 43.66 11.67 10.21
N PRO A 142 43.18 11.88 8.95
CA PRO A 142 42.41 13.01 8.37
C PRO A 142 41.10 12.63 7.61
N PRO A 143 40.28 13.60 7.13
CA PRO A 143 38.97 13.29 6.56
C PRO A 143 39.14 12.73 5.14
N ARG A 144 38.60 11.53 4.90
CA ARG A 144 38.50 10.98 3.55
C ARG A 144 37.05 11.08 3.08
N THR A 145 36.81 12.11 2.28
CA THR A 145 35.65 12.23 1.38
C THR A 145 35.41 10.87 0.74
N THR A 146 34.31 10.22 1.09
CA THR A 146 33.82 9.04 0.38
C THR A 146 32.49 9.43 -0.22
N ALA A 147 32.53 9.55 -1.54
CA ALA A 147 31.41 9.80 -2.42
C ALA A 147 30.27 8.82 -2.12
N THR A 148 29.08 9.38 -2.02
CA THR A 148 27.80 8.66 -2.07
C THR A 148 27.77 7.76 -3.32
N PRO A 149 27.53 6.44 -3.20
CA PRO A 149 27.28 5.63 -4.39
C PRO A 149 25.87 5.92 -4.93
N PRO A 150 25.70 6.16 -6.23
CA PRO A 150 24.39 6.30 -6.85
C PRO A 150 23.88 4.89 -7.17
N HIS A 151 23.24 4.24 -6.22
CA HIS A 151 22.36 3.12 -6.53
C HIS A 151 20.93 3.57 -6.33
N GLN A 152 20.45 4.30 -7.33
CA GLN A 152 19.03 4.42 -7.62
C GLN A 152 18.56 3.02 -8.05
N ALA A 153 18.32 2.14 -7.07
CA ALA A 153 17.48 0.99 -7.30
C ALA A 153 16.12 1.57 -7.69
N THR A 154 15.79 1.51 -8.96
CA THR A 154 14.43 1.75 -9.44
C THR A 154 13.61 0.61 -8.86
N HIS A 155 13.20 0.76 -7.60
CA HIS A 155 12.23 -0.11 -6.99
C HIS A 155 11.01 -0.12 -7.92
N PRO A 156 10.38 -1.28 -8.17
CA PRO A 156 9.08 -1.27 -8.82
C PRO A 156 8.23 -0.29 -8.04
N ALA A 157 7.69 0.71 -8.73
CA ALA A 157 6.85 1.71 -8.12
C ALA A 157 5.62 0.98 -7.56
N TRP A 158 5.68 0.61 -6.29
CA TRP A 158 4.52 0.26 -5.49
C TRP A 158 3.72 1.54 -5.41
N ARG A 159 2.89 1.76 -6.44
CA ARG A 159 2.17 3.00 -6.57
C ARG A 159 1.27 3.09 -5.35
N PRO A 160 1.35 4.17 -4.56
CA PRO A 160 0.22 4.57 -3.73
C PRO A 160 -1.01 4.56 -4.64
N ALA A 161 -2.20 4.31 -4.08
CA ALA A 161 -3.45 4.42 -4.84
C ALA A 161 -3.64 5.86 -5.34
N ILE A 162 -2.96 6.21 -6.44
CA ILE A 162 -3.27 7.36 -7.26
C ILE A 162 -4.46 6.89 -8.08
N ASN A 163 -5.65 7.14 -7.57
CA ASN A 163 -6.83 7.14 -8.42
C ASN A 163 -6.60 8.23 -9.48
N PRO A 164 -6.63 7.92 -10.79
CA PRO A 164 -6.96 8.93 -11.77
C PRO A 164 -8.46 9.19 -11.57
N GLY A 165 -8.80 10.05 -10.62
CA GLY A 165 -10.15 10.60 -10.55
C GLY A 165 -10.49 11.24 -11.90
N PRO A 166 -11.77 11.22 -12.33
CA PRO A 166 -12.15 11.84 -13.58
C PRO A 166 -11.73 13.30 -13.53
N VAL A 167 -11.14 13.80 -14.62
CA VAL A 167 -10.98 15.23 -14.84
C VAL A 167 -12.37 15.81 -14.76
N LEU A 168 -12.73 16.38 -13.60
CA LEU A 168 -13.91 17.21 -13.45
C LEU A 168 -13.68 18.41 -14.36
N ARG A 169 -14.21 18.32 -15.59
CA ARG A 169 -14.48 19.53 -16.36
C ARG A 169 -15.37 20.40 -15.46
N PRO A 170 -15.09 21.70 -15.33
CA PRO A 170 -15.99 22.59 -14.61
C PRO A 170 -17.38 22.45 -15.24
N HIS A 171 -18.34 21.99 -14.45
CA HIS A 171 -19.75 22.11 -14.80
C HIS A 171 -20.07 23.60 -14.73
N PRO A 172 -20.53 24.25 -15.80
CA PRO A 172 -21.04 25.61 -15.67
C PRO A 172 -22.32 25.53 -14.83
N GLY A 173 -22.29 26.16 -13.66
CA GLY A 173 -23.47 26.40 -12.84
C GLY A 173 -24.45 27.36 -13.54
N PRO A 174 -25.68 27.48 -13.03
CA PRO A 174 -26.85 27.94 -13.78
C PRO A 174 -26.99 29.46 -13.84
N ASP A 175 -25.90 30.22 -14.01
CA ASP A 175 -25.92 31.68 -14.05
C ASP A 175 -25.12 32.22 -15.23
N THR A 176 -25.56 31.92 -16.45
CA THR A 176 -25.11 32.66 -17.63
C THR A 176 -26.35 33.15 -18.40
N PRO A 177 -26.55 34.46 -18.59
CA PRO A 177 -27.65 34.95 -19.41
C PRO A 177 -27.44 34.47 -20.85
N LEU A 178 -28.47 33.83 -21.40
CA LEU A 178 -28.57 33.48 -22.82
C LEU A 178 -28.44 34.77 -23.66
N ASP A 179 -27.37 34.88 -24.43
CA ASP A 179 -27.25 35.87 -25.50
C ASP A 179 -28.22 35.47 -26.64
N PRO A 180 -29.26 36.27 -26.95
CA PRO A 180 -30.31 35.87 -27.89
C PRO A 180 -29.94 36.06 -29.37
N ASN A 181 -28.69 36.39 -29.73
CA ASN A 181 -28.31 36.68 -31.12
C ASN A 181 -27.26 35.73 -31.72
N ARG A 182 -27.65 34.46 -31.92
CA ARG A 182 -27.04 33.60 -32.95
C ARG A 182 -28.10 32.85 -33.76
N TRP A 183 -28.46 33.45 -34.89
CA TRP A 183 -28.96 32.78 -36.09
C TRP A 183 -27.99 33.11 -37.23
#